data_AF-A0A627D940-F1
#
_entry.id   AF-A0A627D940-F1
#
_cell.length_a   1.000
_cell.length_b   1.000
_cell.length_c   1.000
_cell.angle_alpha   90.00
_cell.angle_beta   90.00
_cell.angle_gamma   90.00
#
_symmetry.space_group_name_H-M   'P 1'
#
loop_
_entity.id
_entity.type
_entity.pdbx_description
1 polymer ?
#
loop_
_entity_poly.entity_id
_entity_poly.type
_entity_poly.pdbx_seq_one_letter_code
_entity_poly.pdbx_strand_id
1 'polypeptide(L)'
;MKRETILLASMLTLTGCYDTPPTKDEAFQLGKRELSMALCGDKSASCFIVQGGSSKVSERKNDNTYGASATFRNIVGKEKPLDYQEGIVFFDIDAKNKAVYVKSIEAWSTNGSKSIRLCGHNYKFCKS
;
A
#
# COMPACT_ATOMS: atom_id res chain seq x y z
N MET A 1 56.41 26.38 -17.82
CA MET A 1 55.02 26.24 -17.36
C MET A 1 54.26 25.37 -18.35
N LYS A 2 53.94 24.11 -17.99
CA LYS A 2 53.07 23.23 -18.78
C LYS A 2 51.63 23.42 -18.25
N ARG A 3 50.72 23.86 -19.11
CA ARG A 3 49.29 23.97 -18.81
C ARG A 3 48.64 22.63 -19.11
N GLU A 4 48.31 21.87 -18.08
CA GLU A 4 47.48 20.68 -18.23
C GLU A 4 46.01 21.10 -18.18
N THR A 5 45.34 21.01 -19.32
CA THR A 5 43.90 21.18 -19.45
C THR A 5 43.22 19.92 -18.94
N ILE A 6 42.74 19.96 -17.70
CA ILE A 6 41.85 18.92 -17.15
C ILE A 6 40.48 19.12 -17.80
N LEU A 7 40.16 18.25 -18.76
CA LEU A 7 38.82 18.09 -19.31
C LEU A 7 37.93 17.44 -18.25
N LEU A 8 37.17 18.26 -17.51
CA LEU A 8 36.06 17.80 -16.70
C LEU A 8 34.94 17.31 -17.65
N ALA A 9 34.90 16.00 -17.88
CA ALA A 9 33.74 15.34 -18.45
C ALA A 9 32.62 15.34 -17.40
N SER A 10 31.79 16.37 -17.44
CA SER A 10 30.50 16.40 -16.75
C SER A 10 29.62 15.29 -17.32
N MET A 11 29.58 14.15 -16.65
CA MET A 11 28.58 13.11 -16.86
C MET A 11 27.22 13.72 -16.54
N LEU A 12 26.51 14.13 -17.59
CA LEU A 12 25.07 14.34 -17.56
C LEU A 12 24.43 12.99 -17.25
N THR A 13 24.20 12.71 -15.96
CA THR A 13 23.24 11.69 -15.59
C THR A 13 21.89 12.16 -16.12
N LEU A 14 21.43 11.55 -17.21
CA LEU A 14 20.02 11.63 -17.59
C LEU A 14 19.22 10.98 -16.46
N THR A 15 18.88 11.75 -15.44
CA THR A 15 17.74 11.44 -14.57
C THR A 15 16.49 11.64 -15.43
N GLY A 16 16.23 10.66 -16.30
CA GLY A 16 14.94 10.54 -16.94
C GLY A 16 13.89 10.67 -15.84
N CYS A 17 12.92 11.56 -16.04
CA CYS A 17 11.78 11.78 -15.14
C CYS A 17 10.87 10.53 -15.13
N TYR A 18 11.44 9.37 -14.81
CA TYR A 18 10.70 8.15 -14.58
C TYR A 18 10.12 8.26 -13.17
N ASP A 19 8.79 8.33 -13.10
CA ASP A 19 8.07 8.23 -11.83
C ASP A 19 8.60 7.06 -11.02
N THR A 20 9.12 7.34 -9.83
CA THR A 20 9.72 6.30 -9.00
C THR A 20 8.67 5.25 -8.64
N PRO A 21 8.95 3.94 -8.83
CA PRO A 21 8.04 2.88 -8.43
C PRO A 21 7.72 2.96 -6.94
N PRO A 22 6.48 2.63 -6.52
CA PRO A 22 6.15 2.54 -5.11
C PRO A 22 7.03 1.51 -4.40
N THR A 23 7.51 1.88 -3.22
CA THR A 23 8.23 0.97 -2.34
C THR A 23 7.26 0.00 -1.65
N LYS A 24 7.81 -1.09 -1.10
CA LYS A 24 7.04 -2.02 -0.26
C LYS A 24 6.45 -1.28 0.95
N ASP A 25 7.22 -0.43 1.61
CA ASP A 25 6.75 0.34 2.77
C ASP A 25 5.60 1.29 2.41
N GLU A 26 5.69 2.00 1.29
CA GLU A 26 4.58 2.83 0.81
C GLU A 26 3.33 2.00 0.56
N ALA A 27 3.45 0.86 -0.13
CA ALA A 27 2.32 -0.04 -0.32
C ALA A 27 1.75 -0.57 1.00
N PHE A 28 2.60 -0.87 1.98
CA PHE A 28 2.15 -1.30 3.31
C PHE A 28 1.34 -0.20 4.02
N GLN A 29 1.83 1.05 3.99
CA GLN A 29 1.13 2.18 4.61
C GLN A 29 -0.17 2.53 3.88
N LEU A 30 -0.19 2.49 2.55
CA LEU A 30 -1.41 2.70 1.76
C LEU A 30 -2.45 1.62 2.09
N GLY A 31 -2.05 0.34 2.07
CA GLY A 31 -2.93 -0.75 2.48
C GLY A 31 -3.46 -0.58 3.90
N LYS A 32 -2.64 -0.07 4.83
CA LYS A 32 -3.05 0.18 6.22
C LYS A 32 -4.14 1.25 6.32
N ARG A 33 -4.05 2.32 5.52
CA ARG A 33 -5.07 3.37 5.44
C ARG A 33 -6.37 2.83 4.87
N GLU A 34 -6.30 1.98 3.84
CA GLU A 34 -7.49 1.36 3.26
C GLU A 34 -8.15 0.37 4.22
N LEU A 35 -7.36 -0.42 4.95
CA LEU A 35 -7.88 -1.28 6.02
C LEU A 35 -8.52 -0.46 7.14
N SER A 36 -7.96 0.70 7.50
CA SER A 36 -8.56 1.64 8.46
C SER A 36 -9.95 2.10 8.03
N MET A 37 -10.15 2.40 6.74
CA MET A 37 -11.47 2.76 6.24
C MET A 37 -12.47 1.62 6.46
N ALA A 38 -12.07 0.38 6.19
CA ALA A 38 -12.93 -0.79 6.38
C ALA A 38 -13.25 -1.08 7.86
N LEU A 39 -12.28 -0.94 8.76
CA LEU A 39 -12.43 -1.31 10.17
C LEU A 39 -12.99 -0.19 11.04
N CYS A 40 -12.76 1.07 10.65
CA CYS A 40 -12.97 2.24 11.51
C CYS A 40 -13.75 3.36 10.83
N GLY A 41 -13.96 3.30 9.51
CA GLY A 41 -14.70 4.33 8.76
C GLY A 41 -13.86 5.55 8.37
N ASP A 42 -12.54 5.51 8.56
CA ASP A 42 -11.64 6.61 8.22
C ASP A 42 -10.26 6.12 7.71
N LYS A 43 -9.58 6.92 6.89
CA LYS A 43 -8.26 6.56 6.29
C LYS A 43 -7.04 6.97 7.12
N SER A 44 -7.20 7.43 8.36
CA SER A 44 -6.07 7.92 9.17
C SER A 44 -5.17 6.80 9.71
N ALA A 45 -5.66 5.56 9.73
CA ALA A 45 -5.00 4.42 10.39
C ALA A 45 -4.72 4.67 11.88
N SER A 46 -5.55 5.51 12.52
CA SER A 46 -5.37 5.91 13.92
C SER A 46 -5.98 4.93 14.91
N CYS A 47 -7.08 4.26 14.55
CA CYS A 47 -7.88 3.42 15.44
C CYS A 47 -7.23 2.10 15.86
N PHE A 48 -6.14 1.66 15.19
CA PHE A 48 -5.43 0.44 15.51
C PHE A 48 -3.92 0.58 15.37
N ILE A 49 -3.21 -0.38 15.97
CA ILE A 49 -1.81 -0.69 15.70
C ILE A 49 -1.71 -2.05 15.00
N VAL A 50 -0.63 -2.23 14.23
CA VAL A 50 -0.30 -3.49 13.58
C VAL A 50 1.10 -3.86 14.04
N GLN A 51 1.28 -5.09 14.51
CA GLN A 51 2.57 -5.56 15.02
C GLN A 51 3.27 -6.51 14.05
N GLY A 52 2.63 -6.88 12.94
CA GLY A 52 3.27 -7.69 11.90
C GLY A 52 2.57 -7.61 10.56
N GLY A 53 3.26 -8.03 9.50
CA GLY A 53 2.72 -7.99 8.15
C GLY A 53 3.80 -7.81 7.10
N SER A 54 3.38 -7.73 5.85
CA SER A 54 4.26 -7.52 4.70
C SER A 54 3.48 -6.99 3.52
N SER A 55 4.17 -6.40 2.55
CA SER A 55 3.57 -5.94 1.31
C SER A 55 4.34 -6.42 0.08
N LYS A 56 3.66 -6.41 -1.06
CA LYS A 56 4.20 -6.70 -2.38
C LYS A 56 3.78 -5.60 -3.34
N VAL A 57 4.65 -5.30 -4.29
CA VAL A 57 4.38 -4.39 -5.41
C VAL A 57 4.81 -5.13 -6.67
N SER A 58 3.96 -5.14 -7.69
CA SER A 58 4.25 -5.73 -8.99
C SER A 58 5.12 -4.81 -9.83
N GLU A 59 5.53 -5.29 -10.99
CA GLU A 59 6.00 -4.41 -12.06
C GLU A 59 4.88 -3.47 -12.53
N ARG A 60 5.26 -2.40 -13.24
CA ARG A 60 4.32 -1.45 -13.84
C ARG A 60 3.52 -2.17 -14.93
N LYS A 61 2.21 -2.02 -14.90
CA LYS A 61 1.30 -2.54 -15.93
C LYS A 61 1.15 -1.56 -17.08
N ASN A 62 0.55 -2.05 -18.17
CA ASN A 62 0.26 -1.27 -19.38
C ASN A 62 -0.72 -0.10 -19.14
N ASP A 63 -1.52 -0.15 -18.07
CA ASP A 63 -2.45 0.91 -17.67
C ASP A 63 -1.79 2.00 -16.79
N ASN A 64 -0.46 1.99 -16.66
CA ASN A 64 0.32 2.88 -15.80
C ASN A 64 0.03 2.72 -14.30
N THR A 65 -0.43 1.55 -13.86
CA THR A 65 -0.56 1.22 -12.44
C THR A 65 0.45 0.18 -11.97
N TYR A 66 0.70 0.15 -10.67
CA TYR A 66 1.39 -0.94 -9.98
C TYR A 66 0.36 -1.73 -9.19
N GLY A 67 0.30 -3.04 -9.40
CA GLY A 67 -0.48 -3.92 -8.52
C GLY A 67 0.20 -4.05 -7.17
N ALA A 68 -0.55 -3.95 -6.09
CA ALA A 68 -0.01 -4.05 -4.75
C ALA A 68 -0.90 -4.91 -3.84
N SER A 69 -0.27 -5.51 -2.85
CA SER A 69 -0.97 -6.12 -1.74
C SER A 69 -0.27 -5.85 -0.42
N ALA A 70 -1.05 -5.75 0.65
CA ALA A 70 -0.53 -5.58 2.00
C ALA A 70 -1.25 -6.54 2.95
N THR A 71 -0.48 -7.29 3.71
CA THR A 71 -0.94 -8.24 4.73
C THR A 71 -0.68 -7.67 6.11
N PHE A 72 -1.63 -7.85 7.01
CA PHE A 72 -1.60 -7.32 8.36
C PHE A 72 -1.87 -8.46 9.35
N ARG A 73 -1.04 -8.51 10.39
CA ARG A 73 -1.13 -9.49 11.48
C ARG A 73 -1.07 -8.78 12.82
N ASN A 74 -1.72 -9.35 13.82
CA ASN A 74 -1.79 -8.80 15.17
C ASN A 74 -2.29 -7.35 15.15
N ILE A 75 -3.46 -7.14 14.51
CA ILE A 75 -4.18 -5.87 14.54
C ILE A 75 -4.79 -5.72 15.93
N VAL A 76 -4.45 -4.63 16.61
CA VAL A 76 -4.94 -4.32 17.96
C VAL A 76 -5.56 -2.93 17.94
N GLY A 77 -6.84 -2.84 18.30
CA GLY A 77 -7.52 -1.55 18.42
C GLY A 77 -6.95 -0.73 19.57
N LYS A 78 -6.80 0.58 19.38
CA LYS A 78 -6.21 1.48 20.40
C LYS A 78 -7.20 1.88 21.49
N GLU A 79 -8.42 2.22 21.10
CA GLU A 79 -9.46 2.72 22.01
C GLU A 79 -10.43 1.62 22.42
N LYS A 80 -10.73 0.71 21.49
CA LYS A 80 -11.65 -0.40 21.69
C LYS A 80 -11.12 -1.67 21.03
N PRO A 81 -11.45 -2.86 21.56
CA PRO A 81 -11.17 -4.11 20.87
C PRO A 81 -11.75 -4.10 19.45
N LEU A 82 -10.99 -4.63 18.50
CA LEU A 82 -11.47 -4.87 17.14
C LEU A 82 -11.80 -6.34 16.96
N ASP A 83 -12.86 -6.60 16.20
CA ASP A 83 -13.32 -7.94 15.88
C ASP A 83 -12.34 -8.73 14.99
N TYR A 84 -11.46 -8.03 14.28
CA TYR A 84 -10.53 -8.61 13.31
C TYR A 84 -9.09 -8.35 13.74
N GLN A 85 -8.26 -9.39 13.75
CA GLN A 85 -6.86 -9.34 14.18
C GLN A 85 -5.88 -9.56 13.01
N GLU A 86 -6.40 -9.93 11.85
CA GLU A 86 -5.65 -10.15 10.63
C GLU A 86 -6.40 -9.57 9.42
N GLY A 87 -5.66 -9.28 8.35
CA GLY A 87 -6.27 -8.83 7.11
C GLY A 87 -5.31 -8.74 5.93
N ILE A 88 -5.89 -8.60 4.74
CA ILE A 88 -5.17 -8.35 3.50
C ILE A 88 -5.92 -7.32 2.66
N VAL A 89 -5.17 -6.45 2.01
CA VAL A 89 -5.69 -5.45 1.08
C VAL A 89 -5.03 -5.67 -0.27
N PHE A 90 -5.84 -5.76 -1.32
CA PHE A 90 -5.41 -5.79 -2.72
C PHE A 90 -5.84 -4.52 -3.41
N PHE A 91 -4.91 -3.86 -4.10
CA PHE A 91 -5.16 -2.56 -4.71
C PHE A 91 -4.18 -2.29 -5.86
N ASP A 92 -4.49 -1.29 -6.67
CA ASP A 92 -3.59 -0.74 -7.67
C ASP A 92 -3.16 0.69 -7.27
N ILE A 93 -1.93 1.07 -7.61
CA ILE A 93 -1.35 2.39 -7.35
C ILE A 93 -1.06 3.07 -8.69
N ASP A 94 -1.63 4.24 -8.93
CA ASP A 94 -1.33 5.07 -10.11
C ASP A 94 0.15 5.50 -10.10
N ALA A 95 0.85 5.31 -11.22
CA ALA A 95 2.28 5.64 -11.30
C ALA A 95 2.56 7.15 -11.11
N LYS A 96 1.66 8.01 -11.61
CA LYS A 96 1.84 9.45 -11.74
C LYS A 96 1.41 10.20 -10.48
N ASN A 97 0.21 9.93 -9.98
CA ASN A 97 -0.39 10.68 -8.86
C ASN A 97 -0.50 9.86 -7.57
N LYS A 98 -0.06 8.60 -7.57
CA LYS A 98 -0.12 7.67 -6.44
C LYS A 98 -1.55 7.43 -5.90
N ALA A 99 -2.58 7.67 -6.70
CA ALA A 99 -3.95 7.32 -6.37
C ALA A 99 -4.07 5.81 -6.15
N VAL A 100 -4.90 5.44 -5.17
CA VAL A 100 -5.11 4.04 -4.77
C VAL A 100 -6.48 3.57 -5.24
N TYR A 101 -6.50 2.45 -5.95
CA TYR A 101 -7.72 1.80 -6.44
C TYR A 101 -7.87 0.45 -5.75
N VAL A 102 -8.71 0.39 -4.71
CA VAL A 102 -8.96 -0.83 -3.93
C VAL A 102 -9.70 -1.86 -4.78
N LYS A 103 -9.16 -3.08 -4.83
CA LYS A 103 -9.80 -4.25 -5.41
C LYS A 103 -10.60 -5.00 -4.36
N SER A 104 -9.92 -5.37 -3.27
CA SER A 104 -10.57 -5.99 -2.13
C SER A 104 -9.84 -5.70 -0.82
N ILE A 105 -10.61 -5.73 0.26
CA ILE A 105 -10.14 -5.72 1.65
C ILE A 105 -10.77 -6.91 2.33
N GLU A 106 -9.94 -7.72 2.96
CA GLU A 106 -10.37 -8.88 3.73
C GLU A 106 -9.79 -8.74 5.14
N ALA A 107 -10.61 -9.00 6.15
CA ALA A 107 -10.18 -9.01 7.54
C ALA A 107 -10.87 -10.15 8.28
N TRP A 108 -10.16 -10.79 9.21
CA TRP A 108 -10.67 -11.92 9.97
C TRP A 108 -10.15 -11.93 11.39
N SER A 109 -10.87 -12.61 12.27
CA SER A 109 -10.40 -12.95 13.60
C SER A 109 -9.42 -14.12 13.53
N THR A 110 -8.41 -14.16 14.40
CA THR A 110 -7.41 -15.25 14.39
C THR A 110 -8.02 -16.63 14.62
N ASN A 111 -9.16 -16.71 15.31
CA ASN A 111 -9.91 -17.95 15.51
C ASN A 111 -10.92 -18.27 14.37
N GLY A 112 -10.99 -17.44 13.33
CA GLY A 112 -11.88 -17.64 12.17
C GLY A 112 -13.37 -17.39 12.42
N SER A 113 -13.78 -17.02 13.64
CA SER A 113 -15.20 -16.81 13.98
C SER A 113 -15.84 -15.59 13.31
N LYS A 114 -15.03 -14.61 12.90
CA LYS A 114 -15.50 -13.40 12.20
C LYS A 114 -14.64 -13.16 10.97
N SER A 115 -15.28 -12.81 9.87
CA SER A 115 -14.60 -12.35 8.67
C SER A 115 -15.44 -11.34 7.92
N ILE A 116 -14.77 -10.43 7.22
CA ILE A 116 -15.37 -9.48 6.29
C ILE A 116 -14.57 -9.44 5.01
N ARG A 117 -15.27 -9.21 3.91
CA ARG A 117 -14.69 -9.06 2.58
C ARG A 117 -15.42 -7.95 1.83
N LEU A 118 -14.71 -6.86 1.59
CA LEU A 118 -15.19 -5.67 0.90
C LEU A 118 -14.50 -5.55 -0.45
N CYS A 119 -15.23 -5.09 -1.47
CA CYS A 119 -14.76 -4.96 -2.85
C CYS A 119 -14.99 -3.56 -3.39
N GLY A 120 -14.08 -3.16 -4.27
CA GLY A 120 -14.16 -1.91 -5.01
C GLY A 120 -13.93 -0.65 -4.17
N HIS A 121 -13.92 0.48 -4.88
CA HIS A 121 -13.64 1.81 -4.32
C HIS A 121 -14.68 2.31 -3.31
N ASN A 122 -15.85 1.68 -3.25
CA ASN A 122 -16.97 2.06 -2.38
C ASN A 122 -17.08 1.17 -1.13
N TYR A 123 -16.11 0.26 -0.92
CA TYR A 123 -16.03 -0.60 0.28
C TYR A 123 -17.32 -1.40 0.52
N LYS A 124 -18.05 -1.76 -0.53
CA LYS A 124 -19.24 -2.60 -0.41
C LYS A 124 -18.85 -4.05 -0.19
N PHE A 125 -19.71 -4.82 0.46
CA PHE A 125 -19.54 -6.28 0.51
C PHE A 125 -19.40 -6.83 -0.92
N CYS A 126 -18.42 -7.72 -1.10
CA CYS A 126 -18.25 -8.39 -2.39
C CYS A 126 -19.50 -9.19 -2.73
N LYS A 127 -19.96 -9.08 -3.99
CA LYS A 127 -21.05 -9.92 -4.48
C LYS A 127 -20.53 -11.36 -4.60
N SER A 128 -21.30 -12.30 -4.06
CA SER A 128 -21.11 -13.74 -4.18
C SER A 128 -21.21 -14.20 -5.63
#